data_AF-A0ABD2WHZ6-F1
#
_entry.id   AF-A0ABD2WHZ6-F1
#
_cell.length_a   1.000
_cell.length_b   1.000
_cell.length_c   1.000
_cell.angle_alpha   90.00
_cell.angle_beta   90.00
_cell.angle_gamma   90.00
#
_symmetry.space_group_name_H-M   'P 1'
#
loop_
_entity.id
_entity.type
_entity.pdbx_description
1 polymer ?
#
loop_
_entity_poly.entity_id
_entity_poly.type
_entity_poly.pdbx_seq_one_letter_code
_entity_poly.pdbx_strand_id
1 'polypeptide(L)'
;MAAKKKMGSRVRKNKTKKGSGLKSKKVKFLTFLGDVKKTMSSGSNSIAMALKNARAAIKARGGRKNIILPRVLPISDKIGGSLAFLIPLFAGLSATGALASWAANIAKAVNQAKIAKSELHEMKNHNRKMEAIALGKGLFLKSAKKGYGLYLNSHKQGRGLCLKKKKTSK
;
A
#
# COMPACT_ATOMS: atom_id res chain seq x y z
N MET A 1 21.75 -77.93 12.69
CA MET A 1 20.50 -77.81 11.89
C MET A 1 20.13 -76.33 11.79
N ALA A 2 20.18 -75.75 10.58
CA ALA A 2 19.98 -74.32 10.36
C ALA A 2 18.48 -73.98 10.18
N ALA A 3 17.91 -73.22 11.10
CA ALA A 3 16.53 -72.75 11.01
C ALA A 3 16.47 -71.40 10.24
N LYS A 4 16.19 -71.49 8.94
CA LYS A 4 15.97 -70.34 8.05
C LYS A 4 14.68 -69.60 8.45
N LYS A 5 14.79 -68.48 9.18
CA LYS A 5 13.63 -67.63 9.53
C LYS A 5 13.19 -66.84 8.29
N LYS A 6 12.21 -67.34 7.54
CA LYS A 6 11.56 -66.61 6.43
C LYS A 6 10.89 -65.34 6.99
N MET A 7 11.50 -64.17 6.74
CA MET A 7 10.82 -62.88 6.89
C MET A 7 9.82 -62.71 5.74
N GLY A 8 8.57 -63.10 5.97
CA GLY A 8 7.47 -62.77 5.07
C GLY A 8 6.99 -61.33 5.34
N SER A 9 7.52 -60.35 4.61
CA SER A 9 6.98 -58.99 4.60
C SER A 9 5.61 -59.00 3.92
N ARG A 10 4.54 -59.22 4.68
CA ARG A 10 3.16 -59.07 4.20
C ARG A 10 2.86 -57.57 4.06
N VAL A 11 3.27 -57.00 2.92
CA VAL A 11 2.81 -55.67 2.49
C VAL A 11 1.29 -55.76 2.31
N ARG A 12 0.54 -55.31 3.33
CA ARG A 12 -0.90 -55.07 3.20
C ARG A 12 -1.06 -53.93 2.19
N LYS A 13 -1.27 -54.28 0.93
CA LYS A 13 -1.84 -53.37 -0.06
C LYS A 13 -3.23 -53.02 0.44
N ASN A 14 -3.34 -51.93 1.20
CA ASN A 14 -4.63 -51.30 1.45
C ASN A 14 -5.16 -50.90 0.08
N LYS A 15 -6.04 -51.74 -0.48
CA LYS A 15 -6.84 -51.37 -1.65
C LYS A 15 -7.63 -50.15 -1.20
N THR A 16 -7.13 -48.96 -1.51
CA THR A 16 -7.96 -47.77 -1.53
C THR A 16 -9.04 -48.10 -2.55
N LYS A 17 -10.25 -48.40 -2.05
CA LYS A 17 -11.43 -48.46 -2.90
C LYS A 17 -11.44 -47.12 -3.64
N LYS A 18 -11.06 -47.10 -4.91
CA LYS A 18 -11.37 -45.99 -5.81
C LYS A 18 -12.89 -45.98 -5.87
N GLY A 19 -13.48 -45.23 -4.94
CA GLY A 19 -14.91 -45.12 -4.80
C GLY A 19 -15.49 -44.68 -6.13
N SER A 20 -16.54 -45.39 -6.53
CA SER A 20 -17.49 -45.00 -7.57
C SER A 20 -17.56 -43.48 -7.70
N GLY A 21 -17.33 -42.97 -8.91
CA GLY A 21 -17.29 -41.53 -9.19
C GLY A 21 -18.55 -40.83 -8.66
N LEU A 22 -18.41 -40.22 -7.48
CA LEU A 22 -19.41 -39.31 -6.95
C LEU A 22 -19.42 -38.11 -7.88
N LYS A 23 -20.42 -38.02 -8.76
CA LYS A 23 -20.71 -36.77 -9.46
C LYS A 23 -20.96 -35.73 -8.37
N SER A 24 -19.96 -34.90 -8.11
CA SER A 24 -20.00 -33.90 -7.06
C SER A 24 -21.09 -32.89 -7.40
N LYS A 25 -22.22 -32.94 -6.68
CA LYS A 25 -23.28 -31.93 -6.79
C LYS A 25 -22.66 -30.57 -6.48
N LYS A 26 -22.91 -29.59 -7.35
CA LYS A 26 -22.41 -28.23 -7.15
C LYS A 26 -23.04 -27.64 -5.89
N VAL A 27 -22.24 -26.95 -5.08
CA VAL A 27 -22.71 -26.36 -3.82
C VAL A 27 -22.69 -24.83 -3.91
N LYS A 28 -23.68 -24.18 -3.30
CA LYS A 28 -23.74 -22.71 -3.23
C LYS A 28 -22.56 -22.17 -2.41
N PHE A 29 -22.02 -21.03 -2.81
CA PHE A 29 -20.89 -20.40 -2.12
C PHE A 29 -21.19 -20.08 -0.64
N LEU A 30 -22.39 -19.62 -0.31
CA LEU A 30 -22.77 -19.29 1.07
C LEU A 30 -22.74 -20.49 2.01
N THR A 31 -23.25 -21.65 1.56
CA THR A 31 -23.21 -22.88 2.36
C THR A 31 -21.78 -23.38 2.50
N PHE A 32 -20.96 -23.28 1.44
CA PHE A 32 -19.53 -23.55 1.52
C PHE A 32 -18.80 -22.67 2.55
N LEU A 33 -19.10 -21.37 2.59
CA LEU A 33 -18.48 -20.46 3.56
C LEU A 33 -18.82 -20.83 5.00
N GLY A 34 -20.06 -21.25 5.27
CA GLY A 34 -20.48 -21.73 6.58
C GLY A 34 -19.69 -22.96 7.03
N ASP A 35 -19.46 -23.91 6.11
CA ASP A 35 -18.65 -25.11 6.37
C ASP A 35 -17.18 -24.75 6.66
N VAL A 36 -16.59 -23.85 5.86
CA VAL A 36 -15.19 -23.42 6.02
C VAL A 36 -14.98 -22.65 7.32
N LYS A 37 -15.90 -21.75 7.69
CA LYS A 37 -15.80 -20.94 8.90
C LYS A 37 -15.68 -21.80 10.16
N LYS A 38 -16.39 -22.94 10.22
CA LYS A 38 -16.32 -23.89 11.35
C LYS A 38 -14.95 -24.57 11.50
N THR A 39 -14.15 -24.58 10.44
CA THR A 39 -12.83 -25.26 10.42
C THR A 39 -11.65 -24.32 10.67
N MET A 40 -11.89 -23.01 10.79
CA MET A 40 -10.82 -22.03 11.01
C MET A 40 -10.51 -21.85 12.50
N SER A 41 -9.26 -22.10 12.91
CA SER A 41 -8.76 -21.80 14.26
C SER A 41 -8.21 -20.37 14.37
N SER A 42 -8.48 -19.69 15.48
CA SER A 42 -7.98 -18.34 15.78
C SER A 42 -6.56 -18.38 16.36
N GLY A 43 -5.54 -18.10 15.55
CA GLY A 43 -4.12 -18.03 15.98
C GLY A 43 -3.37 -16.85 15.37
N SER A 44 -2.20 -16.52 15.92
CA SER A 44 -1.41 -15.30 15.63
C SER A 44 -0.92 -15.15 14.18
N ASN A 45 -0.79 -16.24 13.42
CA ASN A 45 -0.50 -16.25 11.98
C ASN A 45 -1.77 -16.48 11.13
N SER A 46 -2.85 -15.80 11.52
CA SER A 46 -4.22 -16.06 11.06
C SER A 46 -4.39 -15.97 9.54
N ILE A 47 -3.79 -14.96 8.89
CA ILE A 47 -4.06 -14.67 7.47
C ILE A 47 -3.49 -15.76 6.55
N ALA A 48 -2.20 -16.10 6.70
CA ALA A 48 -1.54 -17.09 5.87
C ALA A 48 -2.13 -18.50 6.10
N MET A 49 -2.45 -18.84 7.35
CA MET A 49 -3.09 -20.10 7.70
C MET A 49 -4.54 -20.16 7.18
N ALA A 50 -5.31 -19.09 7.32
CA ALA A 50 -6.67 -19.01 6.76
C ALA A 50 -6.67 -19.19 5.24
N LEU A 51 -5.72 -18.59 4.52
CA LEU A 51 -5.58 -18.77 3.08
C LEU A 51 -5.21 -20.21 2.70
N LYS A 52 -4.29 -20.86 3.42
CA LYS A 52 -3.94 -22.27 3.21
C LYS A 52 -5.15 -23.18 3.46
N ASN A 53 -5.88 -22.95 4.55
CA ASN A 53 -7.05 -23.74 4.93
C ASN A 53 -8.21 -23.55 3.95
N ALA A 54 -8.49 -22.32 3.51
CA ALA A 54 -9.50 -22.03 2.49
C ALA A 54 -9.16 -22.73 1.17
N ARG A 55 -7.89 -22.68 0.74
CA ARG A 55 -7.44 -23.38 -0.47
C ARG A 55 -7.55 -24.90 -0.33
N ALA A 56 -7.24 -25.46 0.84
CA ALA A 56 -7.40 -26.88 1.12
C ALA A 56 -8.87 -27.30 1.06
N ALA A 57 -9.78 -26.52 1.65
CA ALA A 57 -11.21 -26.78 1.61
C ALA A 57 -11.79 -26.73 0.18
N ILE A 58 -11.34 -25.79 -0.65
CA ILE A 58 -11.72 -25.72 -2.08
C ILE A 58 -11.23 -26.96 -2.84
N LYS A 59 -9.99 -27.41 -2.58
CA LYS A 59 -9.42 -28.61 -3.21
C LYS A 59 -10.17 -29.88 -2.79
N ALA A 60 -10.48 -30.02 -1.50
CA ALA A 60 -11.23 -31.15 -0.97
C ALA A 60 -12.62 -31.28 -1.63
N ARG A 61 -13.24 -30.16 -2.02
CA ARG A 61 -14.55 -30.14 -2.70
C ARG A 61 -14.50 -30.32 -4.22
N GLY A 62 -13.33 -30.64 -4.78
CA GLY A 62 -13.15 -30.86 -6.22
C GLY A 62 -12.93 -29.59 -7.05
N GLY A 63 -12.55 -28.49 -6.39
CA GLY A 63 -12.12 -27.24 -7.03
C GLY A 63 -13.24 -26.23 -7.28
N ARG A 64 -12.87 -25.12 -7.92
CA ARG A 64 -13.75 -23.94 -8.12
C ARG A 64 -15.01 -24.24 -8.94
N LYS A 65 -14.93 -25.19 -9.88
CA LYS A 65 -16.04 -25.61 -10.75
C LYS A 65 -17.24 -26.22 -10.00
N ASN A 66 -17.01 -26.70 -8.79
CA ASN A 66 -18.03 -27.33 -7.94
C ASN A 66 -18.70 -26.33 -6.98
N ILE A 67 -18.28 -25.06 -6.97
CA ILE A 67 -18.82 -24.01 -6.10
C ILE A 67 -19.53 -22.96 -6.98
N ILE A 68 -20.82 -22.77 -6.75
CA ILE A 68 -21.63 -21.77 -7.48
C ILE A 68 -21.44 -20.43 -6.79
N LEU A 69 -20.79 -19.49 -7.46
CA LEU A 69 -20.63 -18.11 -7.02
C LEU A 69 -21.89 -17.30 -7.40
N PRO A 70 -22.39 -16.41 -6.51
CA PRO A 70 -23.43 -15.47 -6.90
C PRO A 70 -22.91 -14.54 -8.00
N ARG A 71 -23.73 -14.27 -9.02
CA ARG A 71 -23.39 -13.38 -10.13
C ARG A 71 -23.48 -11.93 -9.63
N VAL A 72 -22.38 -11.18 -9.69
CA VAL A 72 -22.24 -9.81 -9.14
C VAL A 72 -22.75 -8.73 -10.10
N LEU A 73 -23.02 -9.09 -11.36
CA LEU A 73 -23.72 -8.20 -12.26
C LEU A 73 -25.22 -8.30 -11.95
N PRO A 74 -25.86 -7.22 -11.45
CA PRO A 74 -27.31 -7.12 -11.45
C PRO A 74 -27.73 -7.02 -12.92
N ILE A 75 -27.92 -8.17 -13.56
CA ILE A 75 -28.77 -8.18 -14.75
C ILE A 75 -30.16 -8.05 -14.15
N SER A 76 -30.70 -6.83 -14.21
CA SER A 76 -32.07 -6.57 -13.83
C SER A 76 -32.95 -7.35 -14.78
N ASP A 77 -33.33 -8.57 -14.40
CA ASP A 77 -34.16 -9.49 -15.20
C ASP A 77 -35.55 -8.89 -15.56
N LYS A 78 -35.86 -7.67 -15.10
CA LYS A 78 -37.14 -6.96 -15.26
C LYS A 78 -37.03 -5.44 -15.39
N ILE A 79 -35.99 -4.87 -16.01
CA ILE A 79 -35.99 -3.43 -16.36
C ILE A 79 -35.83 -3.30 -17.87
N GLY A 80 -36.95 -3.34 -18.56
CA GLY A 80 -37.08 -2.84 -19.93
C GLY A 80 -37.21 -1.33 -19.87
N GLY A 81 -36.18 -0.61 -20.31
CA GLY A 81 -36.20 0.85 -20.41
C GLY A 81 -34.82 1.48 -20.30
N SER A 82 -34.68 2.71 -20.81
CA SER A 82 -33.46 3.54 -20.81
C SER A 82 -32.84 3.74 -19.43
N LEU A 83 -33.56 3.46 -18.35
CA LEU A 83 -33.10 3.59 -16.97
C LEU A 83 -31.91 2.66 -16.62
N ALA A 84 -31.86 1.46 -17.23
CA ALA A 84 -30.72 0.56 -17.06
C ALA A 84 -29.43 1.10 -17.71
N PHE A 85 -29.56 1.96 -18.73
CA PHE A 85 -28.44 2.61 -19.40
C PHE A 85 -28.06 3.93 -18.73
N LEU A 86 -29.03 4.63 -18.15
CA LEU A 86 -28.83 5.94 -17.54
C LEU A 86 -28.05 5.88 -16.21
N ILE A 87 -28.28 4.88 -15.36
CA ILE A 87 -27.61 4.77 -14.05
C ILE A 87 -26.09 4.56 -14.22
N PRO A 88 -25.61 3.61 -15.07
CA PRO A 88 -24.17 3.46 -15.31
C PRO A 88 -23.55 4.64 -16.07
N LEU A 89 -24.28 5.27 -16.99
CA LEU A 89 -23.78 6.44 -17.69
C LEU A 89 -23.62 7.66 -16.78
N PHE A 90 -24.59 7.97 -15.94
CA PHE A 90 -24.49 9.10 -15.01
C PHE A 90 -23.39 8.84 -13.97
N ALA A 91 -23.31 7.62 -13.42
CA ALA A 91 -22.22 7.23 -12.54
C ALA A 91 -20.84 7.33 -13.24
N GLY A 92 -20.74 6.87 -14.49
CA GLY A 92 -19.52 6.93 -15.28
C GLY A 92 -19.12 8.36 -15.66
N LEU A 93 -20.07 9.22 -16.02
CA LEU A 93 -19.83 10.60 -16.43
C LEU A 93 -19.44 11.48 -15.23
N SER A 94 -20.10 11.32 -14.08
CA SER A 94 -19.71 12.00 -12.83
C SER A 94 -18.32 11.58 -12.36
N ALA A 95 -17.99 10.28 -12.43
CA ALA A 95 -16.65 9.80 -12.11
C ALA A 95 -15.59 10.36 -13.07
N THR A 96 -15.91 10.44 -14.37
CA THR A 96 -15.00 10.99 -15.39
C THR A 96 -14.78 12.49 -15.20
N GLY A 97 -15.83 13.26 -14.87
CA GLY A 97 -15.71 14.69 -14.58
C GLY A 97 -14.84 14.98 -13.34
N ALA A 98 -15.00 14.19 -12.28
CA ALA A 98 -14.16 14.26 -11.09
C ALA A 98 -12.69 13.87 -11.41
N LEU A 99 -12.47 12.84 -12.22
CA LEU A 99 -11.15 12.39 -12.63
C LEU A 99 -10.41 13.43 -13.49
N ALA A 100 -11.09 14.03 -14.47
CA ALA A 100 -10.53 15.07 -15.33
C ALA A 100 -10.12 16.30 -14.50
N SER A 101 -10.97 16.71 -13.55
CA SER A 101 -10.68 17.82 -12.64
C SER A 101 -9.51 17.51 -11.69
N TRP A 102 -9.37 16.26 -11.25
CA TRP A 102 -8.26 15.82 -10.41
C TRP A 102 -6.93 15.81 -11.19
N ALA A 103 -6.93 15.27 -12.40
CA ALA A 103 -5.74 15.21 -13.25
C ALA A 103 -5.21 16.60 -13.62
N ALA A 104 -6.11 17.55 -13.95
CA ALA A 104 -5.74 18.92 -14.26
C ALA A 104 -5.02 19.63 -13.09
N ASN A 105 -5.50 19.42 -11.86
CA ASN A 105 -4.88 19.97 -10.66
C ASN A 105 -3.48 19.40 -10.41
N ILE A 106 -3.28 18.10 -10.65
CA ILE A 106 -1.96 17.47 -10.52
C ILE A 106 -0.99 18.02 -11.57
N ALA A 107 -1.40 18.14 -12.84
CA ALA A 107 -0.55 18.68 -13.89
C ALA A 107 -0.11 20.12 -13.59
N LYS A 108 -1.05 20.96 -13.12
CA LYS A 108 -0.76 22.34 -12.70
C LYS A 108 0.21 22.37 -11.52
N ALA A 109 0.00 21.53 -10.49
CA ALA A 109 0.89 21.45 -9.33
C ALA A 109 2.31 21.01 -9.70
N VAL A 110 2.46 20.04 -10.62
CA VAL A 110 3.77 19.60 -11.10
C VAL A 110 4.49 20.73 -11.85
N ASN A 111 3.78 21.48 -12.68
CA ASN A 111 4.37 22.60 -13.41
C ASN A 111 4.81 23.72 -12.46
N GLN A 112 3.95 24.09 -11.51
CA GLN A 112 4.27 25.11 -10.48
C GLN A 112 5.45 24.67 -9.60
N ALA A 113 5.53 23.40 -9.23
CA ALA A 113 6.65 22.87 -8.46
C ALA A 113 7.98 22.92 -9.25
N LYS A 114 7.95 22.74 -10.57
CA LYS A 114 9.15 22.90 -11.41
C LYS A 114 9.61 24.35 -11.43
N ILE A 115 8.68 25.29 -11.63
CA ILE A 115 8.96 26.74 -11.66
C ILE A 115 9.55 27.19 -10.31
N ALA A 116 8.91 26.83 -9.20
CA ALA A 116 9.38 27.18 -7.86
C ALA A 116 10.76 26.59 -7.54
N LYS A 117 11.06 25.38 -8.04
CA LYS A 117 12.39 24.76 -7.87
C LYS A 117 13.47 25.49 -8.67
N SER A 118 13.18 25.88 -9.90
CA SER A 118 14.13 26.68 -10.70
C SER A 118 14.39 28.03 -10.06
N GLU A 119 13.36 28.71 -9.56
CA GLU A 119 13.47 29.99 -8.89
C GLU A 119 14.29 29.88 -7.59
N LEU A 120 14.02 28.86 -6.75
CA LEU A 120 14.83 28.62 -5.55
C LEU A 120 16.29 28.31 -5.87
N HIS A 121 16.55 27.54 -6.92
CA HIS A 121 17.91 27.23 -7.34
C HIS A 121 18.64 28.49 -7.84
N GLU A 122 17.95 29.35 -8.59
CA GLU A 122 18.46 30.63 -9.03
C GLU A 122 18.73 31.57 -7.84
N MET A 123 17.79 31.69 -6.90
CA MET A 123 17.97 32.45 -5.65
C MET A 123 19.17 31.94 -4.84
N LYS A 124 19.35 30.62 -4.73
CA LYS A 124 20.48 30.02 -4.02
C LYS A 124 21.81 30.35 -4.68
N ASN A 125 21.85 30.33 -6.02
CA ASN A 125 23.06 30.69 -6.77
C ASN A 125 23.35 32.19 -6.69
N HIS A 126 22.31 33.03 -6.68
CA HIS A 126 22.44 34.47 -6.45
C HIS A 126 23.01 34.77 -5.06
N ASN A 127 22.44 34.17 -4.01
CA ASN A 127 22.93 34.34 -2.63
C ASN A 127 24.38 33.88 -2.49
N ARG A 128 24.74 32.74 -3.10
CA ARG A 128 26.12 32.24 -3.09
C ARG A 128 27.10 33.19 -3.79
N LYS A 129 26.69 33.87 -4.86
CA LYS A 129 27.49 34.92 -5.50
C LYS A 129 27.66 36.13 -4.58
N MET A 130 26.60 36.55 -3.89
CA MET A 130 26.67 37.67 -2.93
C MET A 130 27.58 37.35 -1.74
N GLU A 131 27.51 36.13 -1.20
CA GLU A 131 28.41 35.66 -0.14
C GLU A 131 29.86 35.57 -0.63
N ALA A 132 30.11 35.08 -1.85
CA ALA A 132 31.45 35.02 -2.42
C ALA A 132 32.04 36.42 -2.69
N ILE A 133 31.22 37.39 -3.11
CA ILE A 133 31.64 38.78 -3.29
C ILE A 133 31.94 39.43 -1.91
N ALA A 134 31.11 39.15 -0.90
CA ALA A 134 31.34 39.64 0.47
C ALA A 134 32.61 39.04 1.10
N LEU A 135 32.89 37.76 0.87
CA LEU A 135 34.11 37.08 1.32
C LEU A 135 35.35 37.46 0.49
N GLY A 136 35.17 37.81 -0.78
CA GLY A 136 36.25 38.13 -1.72
C GLY A 136 36.84 39.53 -1.60
N LYS A 137 36.25 40.41 -0.77
CA LYS A 137 36.76 41.78 -0.49
C LYS A 137 36.67 42.17 1.00
N GLY A 138 36.41 41.22 1.90
CA GLY A 138 36.35 41.46 3.34
C GLY A 138 37.65 41.06 4.02
N LEU A 139 38.24 41.97 4.80
CA LEU A 139 39.44 41.79 5.62
C LEU A 139 39.45 40.41 6.32
N PHE A 140 40.29 39.49 5.85
CA PHE A 140 40.52 38.21 6.52
C PHE A 140 41.35 38.47 7.79
N LEU A 141 40.67 38.69 8.92
CA LEU A 141 41.31 38.84 10.22
C LEU A 141 41.80 37.48 10.73
N LYS A 142 43.07 37.15 10.42
CA LYS A 142 43.80 36.10 11.10
C LYS A 142 43.94 36.51 12.58
N SER A 143 43.39 35.73 13.52
CA SER A 143 43.53 36.00 14.95
C SER A 143 45.01 36.06 15.34
N ALA A 144 45.52 37.27 15.55
CA ALA A 144 46.93 37.52 15.82
C ALA A 144 47.20 37.44 17.33
N LYS A 145 47.77 36.33 17.80
CA LYS A 145 47.99 36.06 19.25
C LYS A 145 48.82 37.12 20.00
N LYS A 146 49.44 38.09 19.33
CA LYS A 146 50.13 39.24 19.92
C LYS A 146 50.16 40.39 18.91
N GLY A 147 49.33 41.41 19.12
CA GLY A 147 49.30 42.64 18.33
C GLY A 147 48.00 43.43 18.52
N TYR A 148 48.10 44.77 18.52
CA TYR A 148 46.97 45.71 18.65
C TYR A 148 46.13 45.76 17.36
N GLY A 149 45.48 44.65 17.00
CA GLY A 149 44.52 44.58 15.91
C GLY A 149 43.09 44.76 16.40
N LEU A 150 42.19 45.27 15.55
CA LEU A 150 40.74 45.34 15.81
C LEU A 150 40.17 43.93 16.05
N TYR A 151 39.98 43.59 17.33
CA TYR A 151 39.27 42.38 17.73
C TYR A 151 37.77 42.66 17.73
N LEU A 152 37.03 42.02 16.83
CA LEU A 152 35.58 41.91 16.99
C LEU A 152 35.31 41.00 18.18
N ASN A 153 34.77 41.58 19.25
CA ASN A 153 34.20 40.79 20.34
C ASN A 153 33.18 39.83 19.74
N SER A 154 33.36 38.52 19.94
CA SER A 154 32.32 37.55 19.63
C SER A 154 31.10 37.96 20.44
N HIS A 155 30.07 38.47 19.77
CA HIS A 155 28.75 38.56 20.38
C HIS A 155 28.44 37.14 20.84
N LYS A 156 28.39 36.95 22.17
CA LYS A 156 27.85 35.72 22.76
C LYS A 156 26.60 35.40 21.96
N GLN A 157 26.53 34.22 21.36
CA GLN A 157 25.36 33.75 20.63
C GLN A 157 24.16 33.99 21.54
N GLY A 158 23.51 35.11 21.29
CA GLY A 158 22.45 35.62 22.12
C GLY A 158 21.31 34.68 21.85
N ARG A 159 20.88 34.00 22.91
CA ARG A 159 19.60 33.30 23.03
C ARG A 159 18.62 33.87 21.99
N GLY A 160 18.21 33.02 21.05
CA GLY A 160 17.34 33.41 19.96
C GLY A 160 16.20 34.30 20.43
N LEU A 161 15.84 35.29 19.61
CA LEU A 161 14.68 36.14 19.84
C LEU A 161 13.44 35.24 20.06
N CYS A 162 13.10 35.02 21.32
CA CYS A 162 11.83 34.44 21.72
C CYS A 162 10.75 35.46 21.39
N LEU A 163 10.15 35.33 20.20
CA LEU A 163 8.90 36.00 19.89
C LEU A 163 7.85 35.54 20.90
N LYS A 164 7.49 36.42 21.84
CA LYS A 164 6.34 36.19 22.72
C LYS A 164 5.09 36.07 21.85
N LYS A 165 4.43 34.91 21.91
CA LYS A 165 3.08 34.75 21.35
C LYS A 165 2.15 35.79 21.96
N LYS A 166 1.53 36.62 21.12
CA LYS A 166 0.40 37.48 21.49
C LYS A 166 -0.73 36.56 21.97
N LYS A 167 -1.22 36.77 23.19
CA LYS A 167 -2.48 36.17 23.64
C LYS A 167 -3.62 36.85 22.87
N THR A 168 -4.38 36.07 22.12
CA THR A 168 -5.68 36.47 21.60
C THR A 168 -6.64 36.58 22.79
N SER A 169 -7.22 37.78 22.99
CA SER A 169 -8.32 37.97 23.93
C SER A 169 -9.53 37.18 23.42
N LYS A 170 -10.25 36.54 24.36
CA LYS A 170 -11.60 36.03 24.12
C LYS A 170 -12.56 37.20 23.86
#